data_AF-A0A7L5Y1T9-F1
#
_entry.id   AF-A0A7L5Y1T9-F1
#
_cell.length_a   1.000
_cell.length_b   1.000
_cell.length_c   1.000
_cell.angle_alpha   90.00
_cell.angle_beta   90.00
_cell.angle_gamma   90.00
#
_symmetry.space_group_name_H-M   'P 1'
#
loop_
_entity.id
_entity.type
_entity.pdbx_description
1 polymer ?
#
loop_
_entity_poly.entity_id
_entity_poly.type
_entity_poly.pdbx_seq_one_letter_code
_entity_poly.pdbx_strand_id
1 'polypeptide(L)'
;MSSFEPMGKRAVCVRLCDGYHFPLGAVNGAGDARAQAGMCQSLCPGAPARVYVMQPGSEKIEDAMSLDGRRYDRLPVAFRHANTRDDTCSCRPVGADVGSPLMSLLDDLTLRRGDAIVTAKGVRVFRGATRWPLRHRDFVRVGETKLSPGARAALATIDRLNARAQRARAAARDAAAARVEGGSGVL
;
A
#
# COMPACT_ATOMS: atom_id res chain seq x y z
N MET A 1 6.50 -36.11 1.59
CA MET A 1 7.09 -35.59 0.35
C MET A 1 6.39 -34.27 0.07
N SER A 2 6.95 -33.14 0.51
CA SER A 2 6.38 -31.83 0.21
C SER A 2 6.62 -31.55 -1.27
N SER A 3 5.53 -31.50 -2.04
CA SER A 3 5.54 -30.95 -3.38
C SER A 3 6.01 -29.50 -3.28
N PHE A 4 7.23 -29.22 -3.74
CA PHE A 4 7.69 -27.86 -3.98
C PHE A 4 6.94 -27.41 -5.24
N GLU A 5 5.77 -26.77 -5.06
CA GLU A 5 5.12 -26.08 -6.17
C GLU A 5 6.13 -25.06 -6.70
N PRO A 6 6.48 -25.09 -8.00
CA PRO A 6 7.43 -24.14 -8.55
C PRO A 6 6.89 -22.74 -8.27
N MET A 7 7.67 -21.93 -7.54
CA MET A 7 7.27 -20.56 -7.23
C MET A 7 6.97 -19.85 -8.54
N GLY A 8 5.68 -19.53 -8.74
CA GLY A 8 5.22 -18.78 -9.89
C GLY A 8 5.89 -17.40 -9.94
N LYS A 9 5.73 -16.70 -11.06
CA LYS A 9 6.27 -15.35 -11.21
C LYS A 9 5.74 -14.46 -10.06
N ARG A 10 6.64 -13.76 -9.39
CA ARG A 10 6.30 -12.80 -8.33
C ARG A 10 6.85 -11.43 -8.68
N ALA A 11 6.06 -10.40 -8.43
CA ALA A 11 6.47 -9.02 -8.59
C ALA A 11 7.29 -8.55 -7.38
N VAL A 12 8.25 -7.69 -7.65
CA VAL A 12 9.10 -7.02 -6.67
C VAL A 12 9.12 -5.54 -7.05
N CYS A 13 8.85 -4.66 -6.10
CA CYS A 13 8.99 -3.24 -6.32
C CYS A 13 10.44 -2.84 -6.06
N VAL A 14 11.07 -2.14 -7.00
CA VAL A 14 12.46 -1.69 -6.90
C VAL A 14 12.50 -0.17 -6.98
N ARG A 15 13.15 0.43 -6.00
CA ARG A 15 13.42 1.86 -5.97
C ARG A 15 14.62 2.19 -6.85
N LEU A 16 14.45 3.14 -7.76
CA LEU A 16 15.41 3.43 -8.83
C LEU A 16 16.53 4.39 -8.40
N CYS A 17 16.44 5.01 -7.22
CA CYS A 17 17.52 5.85 -6.71
C CYS A 17 18.63 5.05 -6.03
N ASP A 18 18.37 3.89 -5.42
CA ASP A 18 19.38 3.11 -4.68
C ASP A 18 19.24 1.57 -4.77
N GLY A 19 18.33 1.08 -5.61
CA GLY A 19 18.10 -0.35 -5.81
C GLY A 19 17.44 -1.07 -4.64
N TYR A 20 16.92 -0.36 -3.61
CA TYR A 20 16.13 -1.03 -2.57
C TYR A 20 14.95 -1.76 -3.18
N HIS A 21 14.64 -2.95 -2.68
CA HIS A 21 13.56 -3.76 -3.24
C HIS A 21 12.76 -4.48 -2.17
N PHE A 22 11.46 -4.68 -2.43
CA PHE A 22 10.55 -5.37 -1.54
C PHE A 22 9.51 -6.19 -2.32
N PRO A 23 9.09 -7.34 -1.77
CA PRO A 23 8.16 -8.22 -2.46
C PRO A 23 6.78 -7.58 -2.63
N LEU A 24 6.13 -7.86 -3.76
CA LEU A 24 4.71 -7.62 -3.98
C LEU A 24 3.98 -8.98 -4.04
N GLY A 25 3.02 -9.13 -4.96
CA GLY A 25 2.24 -10.35 -5.14
C GLY A 25 2.69 -11.24 -6.30
N ALA A 26 1.97 -12.34 -6.48
CA ALA A 26 2.07 -13.19 -7.66
C ALA A 26 1.65 -12.44 -8.94
N VAL A 27 2.21 -12.87 -10.07
CA VAL A 27 1.93 -12.36 -11.40
C VAL A 27 1.45 -13.51 -12.26
N ASN A 28 0.15 -13.59 -12.52
CA ASN A 28 -0.45 -14.66 -13.32
C ASN A 28 -0.65 -14.27 -14.79
N GLY A 29 -0.37 -13.01 -15.14
CA GLY A 29 -0.46 -12.50 -16.50
C GLY A 29 -0.02 -11.05 -16.64
N ALA A 30 -0.08 -10.53 -17.87
CA ALA A 30 0.33 -9.15 -18.16
C ALA A 30 -0.54 -8.11 -17.46
N GLY A 31 -1.83 -8.40 -17.22
CA GLY A 31 -2.73 -7.55 -16.44
C GLY A 31 -2.25 -7.37 -15.00
N ASP A 32 -1.91 -8.48 -14.33
CA ASP A 32 -1.35 -8.46 -12.97
C ASP A 32 -0.05 -7.68 -12.93
N ALA A 33 0.86 -7.92 -13.88
CA ALA A 33 2.14 -7.21 -13.94
C ALA A 33 1.97 -5.68 -14.02
N ARG A 34 0.99 -5.21 -14.82
CA ARG A 34 0.67 -3.77 -14.93
C ARG A 34 0.03 -3.22 -13.65
N ALA A 35 -0.87 -3.97 -13.04
CA ALA A 35 -1.48 -3.57 -11.78
C ALA A 35 -0.41 -3.47 -10.67
N GLN A 36 0.48 -4.45 -10.58
CA GLN A 36 1.62 -4.45 -9.66
C GLN A 36 2.57 -3.28 -9.93
N ALA A 37 2.76 -2.87 -11.19
CA ALA A 37 3.51 -1.67 -11.54
C ALA A 37 2.88 -0.39 -10.96
N GLY A 38 1.56 -0.26 -11.08
CA GLY A 38 0.82 0.86 -10.49
C GLY A 38 0.92 0.88 -8.97
N MET A 39 0.71 -0.27 -8.31
CA MET A 39 0.85 -0.37 -6.85
C MET A 39 2.29 -0.07 -6.39
N CYS A 40 3.32 -0.53 -7.11
CA CYS A 40 4.71 -0.20 -6.81
C CYS A 40 4.98 1.31 -6.82
N GLN A 41 4.41 2.03 -7.80
CA GLN A 41 4.51 3.49 -7.86
C GLN A 41 3.75 4.15 -6.71
N SER A 42 2.51 3.72 -6.43
CA SER A 42 1.71 4.25 -5.33
C SER A 42 2.32 3.97 -3.95
N LEU A 43 3.10 2.91 -3.78
CA LEU A 43 3.79 2.59 -2.52
C LEU A 43 5.03 3.46 -2.27
N CYS A 44 5.59 4.07 -3.32
CA CYS A 44 6.79 4.91 -3.23
C CYS A 44 6.57 6.31 -3.80
N PRO A 45 5.63 7.11 -3.27
CA PRO A 45 5.39 8.48 -3.75
C PRO A 45 6.59 9.41 -3.53
N GLY A 46 7.48 9.11 -2.57
CA GLY A 46 8.68 9.90 -2.30
C GLY A 46 9.91 9.55 -3.14
N ALA A 47 9.86 8.51 -3.98
CA ALA A 47 11.02 8.06 -4.76
C ALA A 47 10.61 7.37 -6.07
N PRO A 48 11.40 7.51 -7.15
CA PRO A 48 11.11 6.78 -8.38
C PRO A 48 11.21 5.27 -8.12
N ALA A 49 10.17 4.53 -8.47
CA ALA A 49 10.09 3.09 -8.30
C ALA A 49 9.52 2.40 -9.53
N ARG A 50 9.92 1.14 -9.76
CA ARG A 50 9.49 0.33 -10.89
C ARG A 50 9.37 -1.13 -10.47
N VAL A 51 8.39 -1.83 -11.06
CA VAL A 51 8.23 -3.26 -10.84
C VAL A 51 9.25 -4.06 -11.65
N TYR A 52 9.80 -5.08 -11.00
CA TYR A 52 10.55 -6.17 -11.58
C TYR A 52 9.80 -7.47 -11.29
N VAL A 53 9.91 -8.44 -12.18
CA VAL A 53 9.27 -9.74 -12.06
C VAL A 53 10.36 -10.80 -11.94
N MET A 54 10.30 -11.57 -10.86
CA MET A 54 11.18 -12.71 -10.64
C MET A 54 10.92 -13.78 -11.71
N GLN A 55 12.00 -14.39 -12.20
CA GLN A 55 11.88 -15.55 -13.08
C GLN A 55 11.28 -16.73 -12.31
N PRO A 56 10.46 -17.57 -12.96
CA PRO A 56 9.95 -18.80 -12.34
C PRO A 56 11.08 -19.63 -11.74
N GLY A 57 10.93 -20.05 -10.48
CA GLY A 57 11.93 -20.87 -9.78
C GLY A 57 13.20 -20.15 -9.32
N SER A 58 13.37 -18.85 -9.59
CA SER A 58 14.47 -18.07 -9.02
C SER A 58 14.06 -17.35 -7.74
N GLU A 59 14.91 -17.46 -6.72
CA GLU A 59 14.82 -16.69 -5.47
C GLU A 59 15.74 -15.46 -5.47
N LYS A 60 16.60 -15.34 -6.49
CA LYS A 60 17.66 -14.34 -6.62
C LYS A 60 17.13 -13.08 -7.30
N ILE A 61 17.23 -11.94 -6.62
CA ILE A 61 16.75 -10.65 -7.16
C ILE A 61 17.50 -10.24 -8.44
N GLU A 62 18.74 -10.68 -8.59
CA GLU A 62 19.60 -10.51 -9.77
C GLU A 62 18.92 -10.98 -11.07
N ASP A 63 18.07 -12.00 -10.98
CA ASP A 63 17.37 -12.58 -12.12
C ASP A 63 16.07 -11.85 -12.45
N ALA A 64 15.61 -10.96 -11.57
CA ALA A 64 14.37 -10.22 -11.79
C ALA A 64 14.49 -9.29 -13.00
N MET A 65 13.46 -9.28 -13.84
CA MET A 65 13.40 -8.45 -15.04
C MET A 65 12.33 -7.38 -14.90
N SER A 66 12.66 -6.15 -15.26
CA SER A 66 11.67 -5.10 -15.42
C SER A 66 10.72 -5.42 -16.59
N LEU A 67 9.59 -4.71 -16.67
CA LEU A 67 8.62 -4.92 -17.75
C LEU A 67 9.17 -4.58 -19.15
N ASP A 68 10.23 -3.76 -19.22
CA ASP A 68 11.00 -3.43 -20.43
C ASP A 68 12.17 -4.40 -20.70
N GLY A 69 12.28 -5.50 -19.95
CA GLY A 69 13.24 -6.58 -20.21
C GLY A 69 14.66 -6.35 -19.66
N ARG A 70 14.85 -5.37 -18.78
CA ARG A 70 16.15 -5.10 -18.15
C ARG A 70 16.25 -5.85 -16.83
N ARG A 71 17.36 -6.56 -16.62
CA ARG A 71 17.63 -7.23 -15.35
C ARG A 71 17.91 -6.22 -14.22
N TYR A 72 17.57 -6.60 -13.00
CA TYR A 72 17.82 -5.80 -11.80
C TYR A 72 19.32 -5.57 -11.56
N ASP A 73 20.16 -6.59 -11.77
CA ASP A 73 21.63 -6.48 -11.64
C ASP A 73 22.27 -5.49 -12.64
N ARG A 74 21.55 -5.10 -13.70
CA ARG A 74 21.95 -4.07 -14.67
C ARG A 74 21.45 -2.67 -14.33
N LEU A 75 20.75 -2.49 -13.21
CA LEU A 75 20.43 -1.18 -12.67
C LEU A 75 21.73 -0.57 -12.09
N PRO A 76 22.19 0.63 -12.51
CA PRO A 76 23.46 1.20 -12.04
C PRO A 76 23.55 1.35 -10.51
N VAL A 77 22.41 1.46 -9.84
CA VAL A 77 22.30 1.59 -8.39
C VAL A 77 21.87 0.30 -7.70
N ALA A 78 21.89 -0.84 -8.41
CA ALA A 78 21.56 -2.14 -7.82
C ALA A 78 22.34 -2.36 -6.52
N PHE A 79 21.65 -2.84 -5.49
CA PHE A 79 22.23 -3.15 -4.17
C PHE A 79 22.86 -1.98 -3.39
N ARG A 80 22.78 -0.73 -3.87
CA ARG A 80 23.39 0.42 -3.16
C ARG A 80 22.84 0.56 -1.73
N HIS A 81 21.54 0.34 -1.56
CA HIS A 81 20.84 0.33 -0.26
C HIS A 81 21.46 -0.58 0.80
N ALA A 82 22.18 -1.64 0.40
CA ALA A 82 22.75 -2.61 1.34
C ALA A 82 23.98 -2.05 2.08
N ASN A 83 24.72 -1.13 1.44
CA ASN A 83 25.96 -0.58 1.97
C ASN A 83 25.84 0.91 2.34
N THR A 84 24.87 1.62 1.76
CA THR A 84 24.75 3.07 1.93
C THR A 84 23.28 3.44 2.09
N ARG A 85 22.99 4.16 3.18
CA ARG A 85 21.70 4.79 3.39
C ARG A 85 21.72 6.17 2.76
N ASP A 86 20.79 6.42 1.85
CA ASP A 86 20.56 7.73 1.23
C ASP A 86 19.23 8.27 1.76
N ASP A 87 19.31 9.25 2.67
CA ASP A 87 18.12 9.82 3.30
C ASP A 87 17.25 10.66 2.33
N THR A 88 17.76 10.96 1.13
CA THR A 88 16.98 11.58 0.06
C THR A 88 16.20 10.56 -0.77
N CYS A 89 16.50 9.27 -0.63
CA CYS A 89 15.89 8.17 -1.34
C CYS A 89 14.99 7.39 -0.38
N SER A 90 13.70 7.77 -0.30
CA SER A 90 12.68 7.14 0.55
C SER A 90 11.33 7.01 -0.15
N CYS A 91 10.63 5.89 0.06
CA CYS A 91 9.25 5.76 -0.45
C CYS A 91 8.29 6.73 0.24
N ARG A 92 8.57 7.09 1.50
CA ARG A 92 7.82 8.14 2.21
C ARG A 92 8.37 9.53 1.84
N PRO A 93 7.53 10.48 1.41
CA PRO A 93 7.96 11.85 1.13
C PRO A 93 8.51 12.53 2.38
N VAL A 94 9.45 13.46 2.19
CA VAL A 94 9.97 14.31 3.26
C VAL A 94 8.84 15.13 3.86
N GLY A 95 8.73 15.14 5.19
CA GLY A 95 7.68 15.87 5.92
C GLY A 95 6.31 15.17 5.95
N ALA A 96 6.15 13.98 5.36
CA ALA A 96 4.91 13.23 5.46
C ALA A 96 4.73 12.65 6.88
N ASP A 97 3.54 12.84 7.46
CA ASP A 97 3.21 12.29 8.78
C ASP A 97 3.38 10.77 8.82
N VAL A 98 3.91 10.26 9.94
CA VAL A 98 4.18 8.83 10.15
C VAL A 98 2.90 7.99 10.07
N GLY A 99 1.73 8.59 10.32
CA GLY A 99 0.41 7.95 10.23
C GLY A 99 -0.32 8.13 8.89
N SER A 100 0.21 8.93 7.97
CA SER A 100 -0.44 9.15 6.67
C SER A 100 -0.19 7.96 5.74
N PRO A 101 -1.24 7.44 5.07
CA PRO A 101 -1.09 6.31 4.17
C PRO A 101 -0.19 6.68 3.00
N LEU A 102 0.74 5.79 2.66
CA LEU A 102 1.64 5.99 1.51
C LEU A 102 0.91 5.83 0.18
N MET A 103 -0.11 4.97 0.14
CA MET A 103 -0.89 4.67 -1.04
C MET A 103 -2.40 4.81 -0.78
N SER A 104 -3.15 5.00 -1.86
CA SER A 104 -4.62 4.94 -1.82
C SER A 104 -5.09 3.52 -1.55
N LEU A 105 -6.18 3.38 -0.79
CA LEU A 105 -6.92 2.12 -0.68
C LEU A 105 -7.33 1.56 -2.04
N LEU A 106 -7.55 2.44 -3.03
CA LEU A 106 -7.97 2.02 -4.36
C LEU A 106 -6.85 1.37 -5.19
N ASP A 107 -5.60 1.51 -4.74
CA ASP A 107 -4.43 0.94 -5.41
C ASP A 107 -3.92 -0.32 -4.69
N ASP A 108 -4.58 -0.74 -3.61
CA ASP A 108 -4.16 -1.87 -2.77
C ASP A 108 -4.59 -3.21 -3.38
N LEU A 109 -3.66 -3.87 -4.08
CA LEU A 109 -3.88 -5.19 -4.67
C LEU A 109 -3.83 -6.33 -3.66
N THR A 110 -3.50 -6.05 -2.40
CA THR A 110 -3.44 -7.09 -1.36
C THR A 110 -4.82 -7.45 -0.83
N LEU A 111 -5.82 -6.59 -1.07
CA LEU A 111 -7.19 -6.78 -0.61
C LEU A 111 -7.85 -8.03 -1.21
N ARG A 112 -8.37 -8.85 -0.32
CA ARG A 112 -9.14 -10.06 -0.62
C ARG A 112 -10.59 -9.87 -0.24
N ARG A 113 -11.49 -10.54 -0.97
CA ARG A 113 -12.92 -10.50 -0.68
C ARG A 113 -13.15 -10.89 0.78
N GLY A 114 -13.82 -10.02 1.52
CA GLY A 114 -14.09 -10.18 2.95
C GLY A 114 -13.21 -9.33 3.86
N ASP A 115 -12.14 -8.73 3.34
CA ASP A 115 -11.31 -7.81 4.13
C ASP A 115 -12.14 -6.62 4.61
N ALA A 116 -11.98 -6.26 5.87
CA ALA A 116 -12.63 -5.12 6.50
C ALA A 116 -11.63 -3.97 6.67
N ILE A 117 -11.96 -2.81 6.13
CA ILE A 117 -11.09 -1.63 6.10
C ILE A 117 -11.76 -0.51 6.90
N VAL A 118 -11.01 0.09 7.82
CA VAL A 118 -11.44 1.27 8.57
C VAL A 118 -11.19 2.51 7.73
N THR A 119 -12.24 3.26 7.41
CA THR A 119 -12.14 4.52 6.65
C THR A 119 -12.63 5.70 7.49
N ALA A 120 -12.40 6.93 7.00
CA ALA A 120 -12.98 8.14 7.60
C ALA A 120 -14.53 8.12 7.59
N LYS A 121 -15.15 7.36 6.67
CA LYS A 121 -16.61 7.21 6.57
C LYS A 121 -17.13 5.96 7.30
N GLY A 122 -16.31 5.37 8.16
CA GLY A 122 -16.59 4.13 8.90
C GLY A 122 -16.01 2.88 8.27
N VAL A 123 -16.29 1.73 8.87
CA VAL A 123 -15.83 0.41 8.39
C VAL A 123 -16.49 0.08 7.04
N ARG A 124 -15.71 -0.45 6.12
CA ARG A 124 -16.14 -0.99 4.83
C ARG A 124 -15.61 -2.41 4.65
N VAL A 125 -16.30 -3.23 3.87
CA VAL A 125 -15.86 -4.58 3.53
C VAL A 125 -15.61 -4.65 2.02
N PHE A 126 -14.45 -5.14 1.62
CA PHE A 126 -14.12 -5.35 0.22
C PHE A 126 -14.88 -6.57 -0.31
N ARG A 127 -15.75 -6.37 -1.32
CA ARG A 127 -16.55 -7.45 -1.93
C ARG A 127 -15.84 -8.13 -3.12
N GLY A 128 -14.61 -7.71 -3.41
CA GLY A 128 -13.88 -8.10 -4.62
C GLY A 128 -14.09 -7.11 -5.77
N ALA A 129 -13.12 -7.07 -6.67
CA ALA A 129 -13.12 -6.24 -7.87
C ALA A 129 -12.95 -7.09 -9.12
N THR A 130 -13.41 -6.58 -10.26
CA THR A 130 -13.23 -7.24 -11.57
C THR A 130 -12.13 -6.59 -12.41
N ARG A 131 -11.60 -5.45 -11.99
CA ARG A 131 -10.51 -4.74 -12.65
C ARG A 131 -9.74 -3.85 -11.68
N TRP A 132 -8.53 -3.47 -12.08
CA TRP A 132 -7.70 -2.48 -11.41
C TRP A 132 -7.71 -1.14 -12.18
N PRO A 133 -7.59 0.03 -11.52
CA PRO A 133 -7.63 0.26 -10.06
C PRO A 133 -8.98 -0.08 -9.42
N LEU A 134 -8.98 -0.25 -8.09
CA LEU A 134 -10.17 -0.60 -7.34
C LEU A 134 -11.21 0.53 -7.33
N ARG A 135 -12.45 0.07 -7.25
CA ARG A 135 -13.72 0.78 -7.18
C ARG A 135 -14.07 1.23 -5.78
N HIS A 136 -14.49 2.47 -5.54
CA HIS A 136 -15.31 2.76 -4.34
C HIS A 136 -16.53 1.81 -4.24
N ARG A 137 -17.11 1.41 -5.39
CA ARG A 137 -18.21 0.43 -5.49
C ARG A 137 -17.83 -0.99 -5.07
N ASP A 138 -16.53 -1.30 -5.01
CA ASP A 138 -16.00 -2.61 -4.62
C ASP A 138 -15.93 -2.73 -3.08
N PHE A 139 -16.33 -1.68 -2.36
CA PHE A 139 -16.43 -1.62 -0.91
C PHE A 139 -17.89 -1.42 -0.51
N VAL A 140 -18.39 -2.28 0.38
CA VAL A 140 -19.76 -2.24 0.88
C VAL A 140 -19.79 -1.96 2.38
N ARG A 141 -20.95 -1.56 2.91
CA ARG A 141 -21.12 -1.43 4.36
C ARG A 141 -21.19 -2.80 5.02
N VAL A 142 -20.86 -2.87 6.31
CA VAL A 142 -20.89 -4.12 7.11
C VAL A 142 -22.26 -4.82 7.05
N GLY A 143 -23.36 -4.07 6.99
CA GLY A 143 -24.72 -4.62 6.89
C GLY A 143 -25.11 -5.16 5.51
N GLU A 144 -24.37 -4.83 4.46
CA GLU A 144 -24.68 -5.18 3.07
C GLU A 144 -23.96 -6.48 2.62
N THR A 145 -23.17 -7.09 3.50
CA THR A 145 -22.42 -8.32 3.23
C THR A 145 -22.77 -9.42 4.23
N LYS A 146 -22.60 -10.68 3.82
CA LYS A 146 -22.79 -11.85 4.68
C LYS A 146 -21.56 -11.97 5.59
N LEU A 147 -21.79 -11.78 6.89
CA LEU A 147 -20.80 -11.93 7.95
C LEU A 147 -21.40 -12.76 9.08
N SER A 148 -20.56 -13.45 9.84
CA SER A 148 -21.00 -14.11 11.06
C SER A 148 -21.50 -13.05 12.07
N PRO A 149 -22.43 -13.40 12.98
CA PRO A 149 -22.90 -12.48 14.02
C PRO A 149 -21.74 -11.90 14.84
N GLY A 150 -20.75 -12.74 15.19
CA GLY A 150 -19.56 -12.31 15.92
C GLY A 150 -18.71 -11.30 15.15
N ALA A 151 -18.43 -11.55 13.87
CA ALA A 151 -17.68 -10.61 13.03
C ALA A 151 -18.42 -9.28 12.89
N ARG A 152 -19.74 -9.31 12.71
CA ARG A 152 -20.56 -8.09 12.65
C ARG A 152 -20.50 -7.29 13.95
N ALA A 153 -20.61 -7.94 15.10
CA ALA A 153 -20.51 -7.29 16.41
C ALA A 153 -19.12 -6.68 16.66
N ALA A 154 -18.05 -7.38 16.26
CA ALA A 154 -16.69 -6.88 16.35
C ALA A 154 -16.48 -5.64 15.47
N LEU A 155 -16.90 -5.69 14.20
CA LEU A 155 -16.77 -4.55 13.28
C LEU A 155 -17.64 -3.35 13.72
N ALA A 156 -18.83 -3.58 14.28
CA ALA A 156 -19.65 -2.51 14.85
C ALA A 156 -18.98 -1.84 16.07
N THR A 157 -18.21 -2.60 16.85
CA THR A 157 -17.41 -2.06 17.95
C THR A 157 -16.25 -1.22 17.43
N ILE A 158 -15.52 -1.72 16.43
CA ILE A 158 -14.45 -0.97 15.77
C ILE A 158 -14.99 0.33 15.16
N ASP A 159 -16.14 0.31 14.50
CA ASP A 159 -16.72 1.49 13.86
C ASP A 159 -17.08 2.58 14.89
N ARG A 160 -17.64 2.20 16.04
CA ARG A 160 -17.90 3.11 17.16
C ARG A 160 -16.62 3.73 17.72
N LEU A 161 -15.57 2.93 17.89
CA LEU A 161 -14.26 3.40 18.37
C LEU A 161 -13.61 4.36 17.36
N ASN A 162 -13.66 4.03 16.07
CA ASN A 162 -13.19 4.91 14.99
C ASN A 162 -13.94 6.24 15.02
N ALA A 163 -15.28 6.24 15.10
CA ALA A 163 -16.06 7.48 15.17
C ALA A 163 -15.68 8.34 16.39
N ARG A 164 -15.45 7.72 17.56
CA ARG A 164 -14.96 8.43 18.75
C ARG A 164 -13.58 9.05 18.51
N ALA A 165 -12.65 8.30 17.95
CA ALA A 165 -11.30 8.77 17.66
C ALA A 165 -11.30 9.92 16.63
N GLN A 166 -12.12 9.82 15.58
CA GLN A 166 -12.25 10.88 14.57
C GLN A 166 -12.79 12.18 15.17
N ARG A 167 -13.83 12.10 16.04
CA ARG A 167 -14.36 13.27 16.76
C ARG A 167 -13.31 13.92 17.66
N ALA A 168 -12.55 13.12 18.41
CA ALA A 168 -11.47 13.63 19.27
C ALA A 168 -10.37 14.33 18.44
N ARG A 169 -9.98 13.75 17.30
CA ARG A 169 -9.00 14.38 16.38
C ARG A 169 -9.52 15.65 15.72
N ALA A 170 -10.82 15.74 15.45
CA ALA A 170 -11.43 16.97 14.93
C ALA A 170 -11.40 18.07 15.99
N ALA A 171 -11.88 17.79 17.20
CA ALA A 171 -11.85 18.74 18.32
C ALA A 171 -10.43 19.22 18.65
N ALA A 172 -9.43 18.33 18.61
CA ALA A 172 -8.03 18.70 18.82
C ALA A 172 -7.49 19.63 17.73
N ARG A 173 -7.89 19.43 16.46
CA ARG A 173 -7.53 20.30 15.34
C ARG A 173 -8.17 21.68 15.48
N ASP A 174 -9.46 21.73 15.82
CA ASP A 174 -10.18 22.99 16.03
C ASP A 174 -9.57 23.80 17.19
N ALA A 175 -9.22 23.12 18.29
CA ALA A 175 -8.54 23.75 19.43
C ALA A 175 -7.12 24.24 19.11
N ALA A 176 -6.40 23.56 18.21
CA ALA A 176 -5.09 24.00 17.76
C ALA A 176 -5.21 25.24 16.85
N ALA A 177 -6.18 25.26 15.93
CA ALA A 177 -6.44 26.40 15.05
C ALA A 177 -6.80 27.68 15.84
N ALA A 178 -7.69 27.56 16.83
CA ALA A 178 -8.09 28.70 17.68
C ALA A 178 -6.91 29.31 18.47
N ARG A 179 -5.89 28.51 18.84
CA ARG A 179 -4.67 29.01 19.50
C ARG A 179 -3.77 29.80 18.57
N VAL A 180 -3.69 29.41 17.29
CA VAL A 180 -2.91 30.14 16.28
C VAL A 180 -3.56 31.49 15.98
N GLU A 181 -4.89 31.53 15.85
CA GLU A 181 -5.64 32.77 15.61
C GLU A 181 -5.56 33.74 16.81
N GLY A 182 -5.65 33.23 18.05
CA GLY A 182 -5.51 34.05 19.25
C GLY A 182 -4.08 34.55 19.52
N GLY A 183 -3.06 33.87 18.99
CA GLY A 183 -1.65 34.26 19.13
C GLY A 183 -1.17 35.27 18.09
N SER A 184 -1.88 35.46 16.97
CA SER A 184 -1.49 36.40 15.92
C SER A 184 -1.97 37.85 16.16
N GLY A 185 -2.68 38.12 17.26
CA GLY A 185 -3.27 39.42 17.59
C GLY A 185 -2.46 40.29 18.56
N VAL A 186 -1.18 39.98 18.81
CA VAL A 186 -0.28 40.80 19.65
C VAL A 186 0.92 41.25 18.82
N LEU A 187 0.71 42.28 18.00
CA LEU A 187 1.74 43.19 17.48
C LEU A 187 1.15 44.60 17.40
#